data_AF-A0A131XHP4-F1
#
_entry.id   AF-A0A131XHP4-F1
#
_cell.length_a   1.000
_cell.length_b   1.000
_cell.length_c   1.000
_cell.angle_alpha   90.00
_cell.angle_beta   90.00
_cell.angle_gamma   90.00
#
_symmetry.space_group_name_H-M   'P 1'
#
loop_
_entity.id
_entity.type
_entity.pdbx_description
1 polymer ?
#
loop_
_entity_poly.entity_id
_entity_poly.type
_entity_poly.pdbx_seq_one_letter_code
_entity_poly.pdbx_strand_id
1 'polypeptide(L)'
;MLKAAAGISLVFTSMVRCDFVVYLIIEVVTATFDYTGRATLKDVKDFFNTPEKILLTRRSYSRKVGDYDPRCIYNLKTTVTDTQISLIEHYDYDEGRKLYCTQYRVYMDVSKEPGMDVAPVLRAAKVEVPWCPLPSNVVSSVTKASERDYQRGRNYRFQYYDRNASCAVITFADRDCDTKCELYVWQTAYTKNFDMTNCLREYEYLCEHRTPYEPYKEGACDWDNNAYVKHEFFDTDNGILLYMRSYSRKIEDSDPVCVYSNVKSKNESHIRLYQRYSYHYGGYHHGCLAYGVYYKASKQPGMDNAPLLEAKKTKERICSEAARIENSKGLNDFEEGY
;
A
#
# COMPACT_ATOMS: atom_id res chain seq x y z
N MET A 1 -22.83 54.16 -33.86
CA MET A 1 -22.52 54.36 -32.42
C MET A 1 -21.03 54.03 -32.25
N LEU A 2 -20.11 54.95 -32.48
CA LEU A 2 -19.53 55.97 -31.58
C LEU A 2 -18.61 55.41 -30.46
N LYS A 3 -17.29 55.62 -30.67
CA LYS A 3 -16.19 55.91 -29.71
C LYS A 3 -15.78 54.81 -28.70
N ALA A 4 -14.52 54.62 -28.30
CA ALA A 4 -13.30 55.44 -28.40
C ALA A 4 -12.04 54.55 -28.44
N ALA A 5 -11.10 54.91 -29.31
CA ALA A 5 -9.71 54.51 -29.21
C ALA A 5 -8.98 55.53 -28.33
N ALA A 6 -8.34 55.09 -27.25
CA ALA A 6 -7.44 55.90 -26.44
C ALA A 6 -6.01 55.74 -26.98
N GLY A 7 -5.57 56.73 -27.76
CA GLY A 7 -4.18 56.88 -28.17
C GLY A 7 -3.36 57.46 -27.03
N ILE A 8 -2.39 56.70 -26.53
CA ILE A 8 -1.32 57.20 -25.68
C ILE A 8 -0.20 57.64 -26.63
N SER A 9 -0.05 58.95 -26.79
CA SER A 9 1.05 59.56 -27.53
C SER A 9 2.16 59.91 -26.52
N LEU A 10 3.20 59.09 -26.47
CA LEU A 10 4.41 59.36 -25.69
C LEU A 10 5.40 60.11 -26.59
N VAL A 11 5.51 61.42 -26.38
CA VAL A 11 6.55 62.25 -26.97
C VAL A 11 7.82 62.08 -26.16
N PHE A 12 8.77 61.29 -26.68
CA PHE A 12 10.14 61.21 -26.17
C PHE A 12 11.01 62.24 -26.89
N THR A 13 11.19 63.40 -26.28
CA THR A 13 12.27 64.34 -26.64
C THR A 13 13.58 63.89 -25.98
N SER A 14 14.48 63.38 -26.82
CA SER A 14 15.94 63.40 -26.73
C SER A 14 16.58 63.81 -25.39
N MET A 15 17.06 62.81 -24.64
CA MET A 15 18.33 62.94 -23.93
C MET A 15 18.94 61.54 -23.76
N VAL A 16 19.95 61.26 -24.57
CA VAL A 16 20.70 60.01 -24.59
C VAL A 16 21.36 59.79 -23.22
N ARG A 17 20.87 58.80 -22.47
CA ARG A 17 21.66 58.08 -21.46
C ARG A 17 21.64 56.60 -21.85
N CYS A 18 22.78 56.09 -22.29
CA CYS A 18 23.01 54.69 -22.66
C CYS A 18 22.89 53.69 -21.48
N ASP A 19 22.49 54.14 -20.29
CA ASP A 19 22.46 53.29 -19.10
C ASP A 19 21.14 52.50 -18.92
N PHE A 20 20.11 52.78 -19.73
CA PHE A 20 18.78 52.18 -19.55
C PHE A 20 18.52 50.90 -20.38
N VAL A 21 19.39 50.57 -21.32
CA VAL A 21 19.22 49.37 -22.18
C VAL A 21 19.74 48.08 -21.49
N VAL A 22 20.55 48.21 -20.44
CA VAL A 22 21.11 47.04 -19.72
C VAL A 22 20.10 46.42 -18.73
N TYR A 23 19.15 47.19 -18.20
CA TYR A 23 18.20 46.67 -17.20
C TYR A 23 17.13 45.73 -17.77
N LEU A 24 16.70 45.93 -19.02
CA LEU A 24 15.64 45.12 -19.66
C LEU A 24 16.11 43.72 -20.06
N ILE A 25 17.43 43.49 -20.15
CA ILE A 25 18.00 42.16 -20.46
C ILE A 25 18.14 41.30 -19.19
N ILE A 26 18.19 41.91 -18.00
CA ILE A 26 18.41 41.19 -16.73
C ILE A 26 17.11 40.56 -16.18
N GLU A 27 15.95 41.14 -16.44
CA GLU A 27 14.66 40.61 -15.96
C GLU A 27 14.14 39.39 -16.74
N VAL A 28 14.64 39.15 -17.96
CA VAL A 28 14.28 37.93 -18.73
C VAL A 28 15.03 36.69 -18.22
N VAL A 29 16.10 36.86 -17.44
CA VAL A 29 16.95 35.76 -16.98
C VAL A 29 16.41 35.07 -15.72
N THR A 30 15.52 35.70 -14.95
CA THR A 30 14.89 35.07 -13.77
C THR A 30 13.57 34.36 -14.08
N ALA A 31 13.04 34.52 -15.30
CA ALA A 31 11.98 33.68 -15.85
C ALA A 31 12.54 32.53 -16.69
N THR A 32 13.79 32.11 -16.42
CA THR A 32 14.41 30.97 -17.08
C THR A 32 13.72 29.69 -16.62
N PHE A 33 12.75 29.30 -17.43
CA PHE A 33 12.39 27.92 -17.76
C PHE A 33 13.11 26.85 -16.91
N ASP A 34 12.56 26.55 -15.74
CA ASP A 34 12.86 25.31 -14.98
C ASP A 34 12.36 24.05 -15.71
N TYR A 35 12.28 24.11 -17.04
CA TYR A 35 12.00 22.95 -17.88
C TYR A 35 13.33 22.24 -18.12
N THR A 36 13.58 21.21 -17.33
CA THR A 36 14.77 20.36 -17.45
C THR A 36 14.72 19.40 -18.65
N GLY A 37 13.65 19.45 -19.46
CA GLY A 37 13.38 18.51 -20.54
C GLY A 37 12.57 17.30 -20.08
N ARG A 38 12.30 16.37 -21.02
CA ARG A 38 11.82 15.03 -20.67
C ARG A 38 12.84 14.28 -19.83
N ALA A 39 12.33 13.46 -18.93
CA ALA A 39 13.15 12.65 -18.04
C ALA A 39 14.16 11.79 -18.81
N THR A 40 15.27 11.45 -18.16
CA THR A 40 16.35 10.62 -18.72
C THR A 40 16.27 9.18 -18.22
N LEU A 41 17.05 8.26 -18.82
CA LEU A 41 17.20 6.90 -18.29
C LEU A 41 17.76 6.88 -16.86
N LYS A 42 18.58 7.88 -16.51
CA LYS A 42 19.10 8.02 -15.15
C LYS A 42 17.98 8.39 -14.18
N ASP A 43 17.07 9.27 -14.59
CA ASP A 43 15.92 9.69 -13.76
C ASP A 43 14.97 8.54 -13.48
N VAL A 44 14.71 7.69 -14.47
CA VAL A 44 13.95 6.43 -14.27
C VAL A 44 14.60 5.59 -13.17
N LYS A 45 15.91 5.34 -13.27
CA LYS A 45 16.64 4.50 -12.31
C LYS A 45 16.64 5.13 -10.92
N ASP A 46 16.91 6.43 -10.84
CA ASP A 46 16.93 7.17 -9.58
C ASP A 46 15.57 7.12 -8.89
N PHE A 47 14.47 7.32 -9.63
CA PHE A 47 13.12 7.27 -9.09
C PHE A 47 12.74 5.88 -8.56
N PHE A 48 13.04 4.82 -9.31
CA PHE A 48 12.69 3.46 -8.91
C PHE A 48 13.68 2.86 -7.90
N ASN A 49 14.89 3.40 -7.75
CA ASN A 49 15.90 2.92 -6.80
C ASN A 49 15.70 3.47 -5.39
N THR A 50 14.49 3.31 -4.85
CA THR A 50 14.14 3.66 -3.47
C THR A 50 13.84 2.40 -2.65
N PRO A 51 14.05 2.39 -1.32
CA PRO A 51 13.52 1.35 -0.45
C PRO A 51 12.04 1.57 -0.07
N GLU A 52 11.47 2.73 -0.40
CA GLU A 52 10.13 3.14 0.02
C GLU A 52 9.01 2.56 -0.85
N LYS A 53 7.77 2.59 -0.34
CA LYS A 53 6.58 2.40 -1.18
C LYS A 53 6.49 3.58 -2.17
N ILE A 54 6.24 3.27 -3.44
CA ILE A 54 5.97 4.25 -4.48
C ILE A 54 4.46 4.28 -4.70
N LEU A 55 3.79 5.31 -4.18
CA LEU A 55 2.34 5.43 -4.15
C LEU A 55 1.83 5.97 -5.48
N LEU A 56 0.76 5.40 -6.03
CA LEU A 56 0.01 6.03 -7.13
C LEU A 56 -1.00 6.99 -6.51
N THR A 57 -0.73 8.29 -6.56
CA THR A 57 -1.56 9.30 -5.86
C THR A 57 -2.61 9.91 -6.77
N ARG A 58 -2.35 10.01 -8.08
CA ARG A 58 -3.33 10.44 -9.08
C ARG A 58 -3.25 9.62 -10.36
N ARG A 59 -4.40 9.43 -11.02
CA ARG A 59 -4.48 8.89 -12.38
C ARG A 59 -5.62 9.51 -13.16
N SER A 60 -5.53 9.54 -14.48
CA SER A 60 -6.50 10.23 -15.35
C SER A 60 -7.60 9.31 -15.90
N TYR A 61 -7.78 8.14 -15.30
CA TYR A 61 -8.68 7.09 -15.77
C TYR A 61 -9.19 6.22 -14.61
N SER A 62 -10.36 5.61 -14.78
CA SER A 62 -10.81 4.51 -13.92
C SER A 62 -10.44 3.17 -14.56
N ARG A 63 -10.02 2.22 -13.72
CA ARG A 63 -9.78 0.83 -14.11
C ARG A 63 -10.36 -0.06 -13.03
N LYS A 64 -11.61 -0.42 -13.22
CA LYS A 64 -12.34 -1.25 -12.26
C LYS A 64 -11.84 -2.69 -12.27
N VAL A 65 -11.90 -3.32 -11.11
CA VAL A 65 -11.73 -4.76 -10.91
C VAL A 65 -13.10 -5.32 -10.58
N GLY A 66 -13.72 -6.00 -11.57
CA GLY A 66 -15.17 -6.18 -11.55
C GLY A 66 -15.86 -4.81 -11.63
N ASP A 67 -16.73 -4.51 -10.65
CA ASP A 67 -17.46 -3.25 -10.58
C ASP A 67 -16.80 -2.19 -9.68
N TYR A 68 -15.66 -2.53 -9.08
CA TYR A 68 -15.08 -1.77 -7.97
C TYR A 68 -13.80 -1.03 -8.38
N ASP A 69 -13.63 0.18 -7.86
CA ASP A 69 -12.43 0.97 -8.11
C ASP A 69 -11.31 0.55 -7.16
N PRO A 70 -10.13 0.18 -7.68
CA PRO A 70 -9.00 -0.13 -6.85
C PRO A 70 -8.50 1.13 -6.13
N ARG A 71 -8.16 0.96 -4.86
CA ARG A 71 -7.60 1.97 -3.97
C ARG A 71 -6.26 1.48 -3.41
N CYS A 72 -5.54 2.38 -2.77
CA CYS A 72 -4.31 2.08 -2.05
C CYS A 72 -3.28 1.39 -2.94
N ILE A 73 -3.16 1.92 -4.15
CA ILE A 73 -2.26 1.41 -5.17
C ILE A 73 -0.84 1.89 -4.86
N TYR A 74 0.09 0.96 -4.69
CA TYR A 74 1.50 1.28 -4.53
C TYR A 74 2.38 0.19 -5.14
N ASN A 75 3.63 0.58 -5.39
CA ASN A 75 4.66 -0.31 -5.88
C ASN A 75 5.78 -0.45 -4.84
N LEU A 76 6.32 -1.66 -4.72
CA LEU A 76 7.53 -1.97 -3.97
C LEU A 76 8.62 -2.39 -4.95
N LYS A 77 9.76 -1.72 -4.89
CA LYS A 77 10.94 -2.12 -5.66
C LYS A 77 11.41 -3.51 -5.23
N THR A 78 11.63 -4.38 -6.21
CA THR A 78 12.36 -5.64 -6.00
C THR A 78 13.78 -5.56 -6.56
N THR A 79 13.93 -5.24 -7.85
CA THR A 79 15.25 -5.09 -8.49
C THR A 79 15.24 -3.93 -9.48
N VAL A 80 16.34 -3.19 -9.56
CA VAL A 80 16.59 -2.16 -10.59
C VAL A 80 17.96 -2.44 -11.18
N THR A 81 18.01 -2.56 -12.49
CA THR A 81 19.24 -2.76 -13.29
C THR A 81 19.31 -1.69 -14.37
N ASP A 82 20.30 -1.78 -15.26
CA ASP A 82 20.44 -0.79 -16.33
C ASP A 82 19.33 -0.83 -17.38
N THR A 83 18.76 -2.01 -17.61
CA THR A 83 17.78 -2.25 -18.68
C THR A 83 16.46 -2.80 -18.17
N GLN A 84 16.37 -3.17 -16.89
CA GLN A 84 15.18 -3.82 -16.35
C GLN A 84 14.88 -3.36 -14.93
N ILE A 85 13.60 -3.20 -14.64
CA ILE A 85 13.04 -2.91 -13.32
C ILE A 85 12.02 -4.01 -13.00
N SER A 86 12.00 -4.47 -11.76
CA SER A 86 10.97 -5.39 -11.27
C SER A 86 10.37 -4.81 -9.99
N LEU A 87 9.04 -4.77 -9.93
CA LEU A 87 8.27 -4.26 -8.81
C LEU A 87 7.24 -5.30 -8.35
N ILE A 88 6.77 -5.16 -7.13
CA ILE A 88 5.50 -5.74 -6.68
C ILE A 88 4.49 -4.60 -6.65
N GLU A 89 3.47 -4.66 -7.49
CA GLU A 89 2.33 -3.76 -7.40
C GLU A 89 1.29 -4.37 -6.47
N HIS A 90 0.75 -3.55 -5.58
CA HIS A 90 -0.32 -3.89 -4.66
C HIS A 90 -1.47 -2.90 -4.82
N TYR A 91 -2.70 -3.39 -4.68
CA TYR A 91 -3.89 -2.56 -4.51
C TYR A 91 -4.97 -3.30 -3.72
N ASP A 92 -5.91 -2.53 -3.18
CA ASP A 92 -7.11 -3.05 -2.55
C ASP A 92 -8.36 -2.66 -3.34
N TYR A 93 -9.44 -3.38 -3.12
CA TYR A 93 -10.77 -2.99 -3.60
C TYR A 93 -11.85 -3.56 -2.67
N ASP A 94 -12.95 -2.82 -2.55
CA ASP A 94 -14.09 -3.27 -1.76
C ASP A 94 -15.05 -4.04 -2.65
N GLU A 95 -15.46 -5.25 -2.28
CA GLU A 95 -16.61 -5.94 -2.90
C GLU A 95 -17.71 -6.09 -1.85
N GLY A 96 -18.62 -5.11 -1.84
CA GLY A 96 -19.68 -4.96 -0.85
C GLY A 96 -19.12 -4.57 0.53
N ARG A 97 -19.13 -5.50 1.49
CA ARG A 97 -18.58 -5.30 2.85
C ARG A 97 -17.23 -5.98 3.06
N LYS A 98 -16.68 -6.61 2.02
CA LYS A 98 -15.43 -7.35 2.09
C LYS A 98 -14.34 -6.53 1.40
N LEU A 99 -13.22 -6.38 2.10
CA LEU A 99 -12.01 -5.80 1.53
C LEU A 99 -11.17 -6.91 0.91
N TYR A 100 -10.84 -6.76 -0.37
CA TYR A 100 -9.95 -7.65 -1.09
C TYR A 100 -8.63 -6.92 -1.33
N CYS A 101 -7.55 -7.69 -1.22
CA CYS A 101 -6.19 -7.24 -1.47
C CYS A 101 -5.64 -8.06 -2.63
N THR A 102 -4.98 -7.40 -3.58
CA THR A 102 -4.33 -8.04 -4.72
C THR A 102 -2.93 -7.52 -4.88
N GLN A 103 -2.02 -8.42 -5.25
CA GLN A 103 -0.66 -8.07 -5.60
C GLN A 103 -0.19 -8.89 -6.80
N TYR A 104 0.78 -8.35 -7.53
CA TYR A 104 1.40 -9.03 -8.67
C TYR A 104 2.78 -8.47 -8.94
N ARG A 105 3.61 -9.25 -9.66
CA ARG A 105 4.93 -8.80 -10.10
C ARG A 105 4.79 -8.05 -11.40
N VAL A 106 5.51 -6.95 -11.51
CA VAL A 106 5.60 -6.14 -12.73
C VAL A 106 7.06 -6.11 -13.17
N TYR A 107 7.33 -6.62 -14.36
CA TYR A 107 8.65 -6.52 -15.00
C TYR A 107 8.59 -5.43 -16.06
N MET A 108 9.55 -4.53 -16.06
CA MET A 108 9.63 -3.41 -16.98
C MET A 108 10.98 -3.40 -17.68
N ASP A 109 10.97 -3.48 -19.00
CA ASP A 109 12.17 -3.24 -19.80
C ASP A 109 12.28 -1.75 -20.10
N VAL A 110 13.44 -1.17 -19.82
CA VAL A 110 13.71 0.27 -19.93
C VAL A 110 14.51 0.55 -21.19
N SER A 111 14.03 1.46 -22.01
CA SER A 111 14.72 1.89 -23.23
C SER A 111 14.53 3.40 -23.48
N LYS A 112 15.33 3.98 -24.37
CA LYS A 112 15.17 5.36 -24.83
C LYS A 112 15.21 5.38 -26.35
N GLU A 113 14.20 5.97 -26.96
CA GLU A 113 14.17 6.23 -28.40
C GLU A 113 15.15 7.37 -28.75
N PRO A 114 15.68 7.42 -29.98
CA PRO A 114 16.53 8.52 -30.42
C PRO A 114 15.81 9.87 -30.31
N GLY A 115 16.48 10.85 -29.72
CA GLY A 115 15.94 12.21 -29.58
C GLY A 115 16.41 12.87 -28.29
N MET A 116 16.57 14.19 -28.33
CA MET A 116 17.00 14.95 -27.15
C MET A 116 15.90 14.99 -26.08
N ASP A 117 14.67 15.24 -26.52
CA ASP A 117 13.51 15.48 -25.66
C ASP A 117 12.46 14.35 -25.76
N VAL A 118 12.94 13.11 -25.84
CA VAL A 118 12.08 11.92 -25.88
C VAL A 118 12.14 11.19 -24.54
N ALA A 119 10.98 11.05 -23.91
CA ALA A 119 10.81 10.35 -22.65
C ALA A 119 11.17 8.85 -22.78
N PRO A 120 11.88 8.26 -21.81
CA PRO A 120 12.15 6.83 -21.74
C PRO A 120 10.88 6.00 -21.81
N VAL A 121 10.99 4.85 -22.48
CA VAL A 121 9.90 3.89 -22.63
C VAL A 121 10.09 2.76 -21.62
N LEU A 122 9.03 2.45 -20.88
CA LEU A 122 8.94 1.30 -19.98
C LEU A 122 7.96 0.30 -20.57
N ARG A 123 8.46 -0.83 -21.07
CA ARG A 123 7.63 -1.93 -21.56
C ARG A 123 7.32 -2.84 -20.38
N ALA A 124 6.10 -2.76 -19.84
CA ALA A 124 5.71 -3.42 -18.60
C ALA A 124 4.90 -4.70 -18.85
N ALA A 125 5.21 -5.78 -18.13
CA ALA A 125 4.48 -7.04 -18.13
C ALA A 125 4.04 -7.41 -16.71
N LYS A 126 2.79 -7.84 -16.57
CA LYS A 126 2.22 -8.36 -15.33
C LYS A 126 2.41 -9.88 -15.25
N VAL A 127 2.93 -10.36 -14.13
CA VAL A 127 2.98 -11.78 -13.78
C VAL A 127 2.20 -11.99 -12.49
N GLU A 128 1.15 -12.80 -12.56
CA GLU A 128 0.30 -13.09 -11.40
C GLU A 128 1.08 -13.83 -10.33
N VAL A 129 0.86 -13.44 -9.07
CA VAL A 129 1.34 -14.18 -7.90
C VAL A 129 0.13 -14.75 -7.14
N PRO A 130 0.24 -15.98 -6.64
CA PRO A 130 -0.95 -16.76 -6.31
C PRO A 130 -1.71 -16.39 -5.01
N TRP A 131 -1.28 -15.42 -4.18
CA TRP A 131 -2.05 -15.02 -2.99
C TRP A 131 -1.55 -13.74 -2.30
N CYS A 132 -2.45 -13.04 -1.58
CA CYS A 132 -2.17 -12.05 -0.52
C CYS A 132 -2.60 -12.61 0.85
N PRO A 133 -1.87 -12.35 1.97
CA PRO A 133 -0.56 -11.70 2.05
C PRO A 133 0.57 -12.63 1.57
N LEU A 134 1.68 -12.09 1.06
CA LEU A 134 2.85 -12.95 0.78
C LEU A 134 3.39 -13.45 2.12
N PRO A 135 3.57 -14.78 2.30
CA PRO A 135 4.44 -15.26 3.35
C PRO A 135 5.83 -14.67 3.07
N SER A 136 6.49 -14.15 4.10
CA SER A 136 7.84 -13.56 4.04
C SER A 136 8.90 -14.45 3.37
N ASN A 137 8.59 -15.74 3.19
CA ASN A 137 9.50 -16.77 2.73
C ASN A 137 9.18 -17.22 1.28
N VAL A 138 8.10 -16.75 0.66
CA VAL A 138 7.74 -17.10 -0.72
C VAL A 138 8.36 -16.07 -1.66
N VAL A 139 9.68 -16.18 -1.80
CA VAL A 139 10.39 -15.62 -2.96
C VAL A 139 10.01 -16.50 -4.15
N SER A 140 8.90 -16.15 -4.80
CA SER A 140 8.46 -16.81 -6.05
C SER A 140 9.65 -16.91 -7.01
N SER A 141 9.93 -18.13 -7.47
CA SER A 141 11.03 -18.50 -8.37
C SER A 141 10.90 -17.92 -9.78
N VAL A 142 9.82 -17.17 -10.06
CA VAL A 142 9.70 -16.43 -11.31
C VAL A 142 10.65 -15.23 -11.27
N THR A 143 11.72 -15.33 -12.04
CA THR A 143 12.76 -14.30 -12.10
C THR A 143 12.55 -13.33 -13.25
N LYS A 144 11.75 -13.66 -14.28
CA LYS A 144 11.52 -12.84 -15.48
C LYS A 144 10.13 -13.06 -16.08
N ALA A 145 9.59 -12.02 -16.73
CA ALA A 145 8.41 -12.12 -17.59
C ALA A 145 8.74 -12.83 -18.92
N SER A 146 7.78 -13.56 -19.47
CA SER A 146 7.88 -14.13 -20.82
C SER A 146 7.50 -13.09 -21.89
N GLU A 147 7.92 -13.30 -23.14
CA GLU A 147 7.53 -12.42 -24.25
C GLU A 147 6.00 -12.34 -24.43
N ARG A 148 5.29 -13.44 -24.14
CA ARG A 148 3.82 -13.46 -24.16
C ARG A 148 3.22 -12.51 -23.11
N ASP A 149 3.87 -12.38 -21.95
CA ASP A 149 3.42 -11.47 -20.90
C ASP A 149 3.61 -10.01 -21.33
N TYR A 150 4.72 -9.69 -22.01
CA TYR A 150 4.94 -8.36 -22.58
C TYR A 150 3.99 -8.02 -23.74
N GLN A 151 3.57 -9.00 -24.53
CA GLN A 151 2.54 -8.79 -25.58
C GLN A 151 1.17 -8.39 -24.99
N ARG A 152 0.86 -8.85 -23.77
CA ARG A 152 -0.33 -8.45 -23.00
C ARG A 152 -0.06 -7.26 -22.08
N GLY A 153 1.19 -6.79 -22.09
CA GLY A 153 1.70 -5.72 -21.28
C GLY A 153 1.27 -4.35 -21.78
N ARG A 154 1.95 -3.33 -21.26
CA ARG A 154 1.69 -1.94 -21.61
C ARG A 154 2.99 -1.19 -21.77
N ASN A 155 3.02 -0.29 -22.75
CA ASN A 155 4.13 0.62 -22.95
C ASN A 155 3.83 1.94 -22.25
N TYR A 156 4.66 2.30 -21.29
CA TYR A 156 4.62 3.56 -20.59
C TYR A 156 5.73 4.49 -21.09
N ARG A 157 5.53 5.80 -20.94
CA ARG A 157 6.54 6.84 -21.11
C ARG A 157 6.75 7.55 -19.79
N PHE A 158 7.99 7.57 -19.32
CA PHE A 158 8.39 8.22 -18.07
C PHE A 158 8.67 9.70 -18.36
N GLN A 159 7.67 10.56 -18.17
CA GLN A 159 7.67 11.91 -18.73
C GLN A 159 8.48 12.90 -17.91
N TYR A 160 8.36 12.81 -16.58
CA TYR A 160 8.94 13.78 -15.66
C TYR A 160 9.29 13.14 -14.32
N TYR A 161 10.36 13.61 -13.68
CA TYR A 161 10.76 13.24 -12.33
C TYR A 161 11.31 14.47 -11.60
N ASP A 162 10.70 14.81 -10.47
CA ASP A 162 11.24 15.78 -9.54
C ASP A 162 11.96 15.05 -8.41
N ARG A 163 13.29 15.13 -8.40
CA ARG A 163 14.12 14.49 -7.38
C ARG A 163 13.87 15.07 -5.98
N ASN A 164 13.60 16.38 -5.87
CA ASN A 164 13.41 17.04 -4.57
C ASN A 164 12.05 16.67 -3.97
N ALA A 165 11.01 16.65 -4.81
CA ALA A 165 9.67 16.26 -4.40
C ALA A 165 9.46 14.74 -4.40
N SER A 166 10.43 13.96 -4.92
CA SER A 166 10.37 12.50 -5.00
C SER A 166 9.10 11.99 -5.69
N CYS A 167 8.72 12.65 -6.78
CA CYS A 167 7.51 12.35 -7.55
C CYS A 167 7.81 12.24 -9.05
N ALA A 168 7.04 11.43 -9.75
CA ALA A 168 7.19 11.20 -11.18
C ALA A 168 5.85 11.14 -11.89
N VAL A 169 5.82 11.63 -13.14
CA VAL A 169 4.65 11.55 -14.02
C VAL A 169 4.93 10.54 -15.12
N ILE A 170 4.06 9.54 -15.23
CA ILE A 170 4.14 8.47 -16.22
C ILE A 170 2.88 8.51 -17.07
N THR A 171 3.03 8.26 -18.36
CA THR A 171 1.91 8.24 -19.31
C THR A 171 1.88 6.94 -20.11
N PHE A 172 0.73 6.58 -20.65
CA PHE A 172 0.57 5.48 -21.59
C PHE A 172 -0.66 5.72 -22.46
N ALA A 173 -0.82 4.96 -23.53
CA ALA A 173 -2.03 5.02 -24.36
C ALA A 173 -2.50 3.59 -24.63
N ASP A 174 -3.79 3.30 -24.41
CA ASP A 174 -4.38 2.00 -24.76
C ASP A 174 -4.80 1.95 -26.25
N ARG A 175 -5.01 3.12 -26.86
CA ARG A 175 -5.34 3.32 -28.29
C ARG A 175 -4.70 4.62 -28.76
N ASP A 176 -4.60 4.78 -30.08
CA ASP A 176 -4.15 6.04 -30.68
C ASP A 176 -5.01 7.20 -30.17
N CYS A 177 -4.35 8.26 -29.68
CA CYS A 177 -4.93 9.50 -29.17
C CYS A 177 -5.62 9.47 -27.78
N ASP A 178 -5.56 8.38 -27.01
CA ASP A 178 -6.09 8.34 -25.62
C ASP A 178 -4.98 8.28 -24.56
N THR A 179 -4.19 9.35 -24.44
CA THR A 179 -3.13 9.44 -23.44
C THR A 179 -3.71 9.44 -22.03
N LYS A 180 -3.30 8.46 -21.23
CA LYS A 180 -3.59 8.33 -19.81
C LYS A 180 -2.35 8.62 -19.00
N CYS A 181 -2.57 9.04 -17.77
CA CYS A 181 -1.52 9.53 -16.91
C CYS A 181 -1.63 8.98 -15.51
N GLU A 182 -0.48 8.91 -14.86
CA GLU A 182 -0.27 8.43 -13.51
C GLU A 182 0.77 9.32 -12.83
N LEU A 183 0.46 9.76 -11.61
CA LEU A 183 1.36 10.49 -10.73
C LEU A 183 1.79 9.57 -9.60
N TYR A 184 3.09 9.29 -9.54
CA TYR A 184 3.68 8.47 -8.50
C TYR A 184 4.49 9.32 -7.54
N VAL A 185 4.44 8.98 -6.24
CA VAL A 185 5.12 9.72 -5.17
C VAL A 185 5.73 8.73 -4.18
N TRP A 186 6.95 8.98 -3.72
CA TRP A 186 7.52 8.19 -2.63
C TRP A 186 6.75 8.41 -1.33
N GLN A 187 6.57 7.35 -0.54
CA GLN A 187 5.75 7.38 0.66
C GLN A 187 6.17 8.47 1.65
N THR A 188 7.47 8.67 1.89
CA THR A 188 7.93 9.69 2.84
C THR A 188 7.68 11.11 2.35
N ALA A 189 7.77 11.36 1.05
CA ALA A 189 7.47 12.67 0.47
C ALA A 189 5.97 12.98 0.57
N TYR A 190 5.12 11.96 0.36
CA TYR A 190 3.67 12.09 0.53
C TYR A 190 3.30 12.37 1.99
N THR A 191 3.78 11.59 2.96
CA THR A 191 3.42 11.76 4.38
C THR A 191 3.98 13.04 5.00
N LYS A 192 5.10 13.54 4.50
CA LYS A 192 5.68 14.81 4.93
C LYS A 192 5.11 16.02 4.20
N ASN A 193 4.13 15.83 3.30
CA ASN A 193 3.53 16.87 2.48
C ASN A 193 4.56 17.72 1.74
N PHE A 194 5.51 17.05 1.07
CA PHE A 194 6.49 17.75 0.23
C PHE A 194 5.80 18.51 -0.89
N ASP A 195 6.40 19.63 -1.31
CA ASP A 195 5.86 20.43 -2.40
C ASP A 195 5.95 19.67 -3.73
N MET A 196 4.81 19.17 -4.20
CA MET A 196 4.68 18.44 -5.46
C MET A 196 4.22 19.34 -6.62
N THR A 197 4.29 20.67 -6.48
CA THR A 197 3.77 21.63 -7.46
C THR A 197 4.29 21.34 -8.87
N ASN A 198 5.57 20.99 -9.03
CA ASN A 198 6.13 20.68 -10.35
C ASN A 198 5.53 19.41 -10.97
N CYS A 199 5.44 18.30 -10.23
CA CYS A 199 4.83 17.07 -10.76
C CYS A 199 3.34 17.23 -11.02
N LEU A 200 2.62 17.99 -10.19
CA LEU A 200 1.21 18.30 -10.39
C LEU A 200 1.00 19.13 -11.66
N ARG A 201 1.81 20.17 -11.86
CA ARG A 201 1.80 20.99 -13.08
C ARG A 201 2.07 20.14 -14.32
N GLU A 202 3.09 19.27 -14.30
CA GLU A 202 3.40 18.38 -15.41
C GLU A 202 2.30 17.35 -15.67
N TYR A 203 1.70 16.80 -14.62
CA TYR A 203 0.54 15.93 -14.74
C TYR A 203 -0.65 16.67 -15.37
N GLU A 204 -0.99 17.87 -14.89
CA GLU A 204 -2.10 18.64 -15.45
C GLU A 204 -1.88 19.03 -16.91
N TYR A 205 -0.64 19.41 -17.26
CA TYR A 205 -0.24 19.74 -18.62
C TYR A 205 -0.37 18.53 -19.58
N LEU A 206 0.09 17.35 -19.15
CA LEU A 206 0.08 16.14 -19.99
C LEU A 206 -1.31 15.51 -20.15
N CYS A 207 -2.22 15.79 -19.22
CA CYS A 207 -3.47 15.06 -19.05
C CYS A 207 -4.69 16.00 -19.11
N GLU A 208 -4.49 17.15 -19.77
CA GLU A 208 -5.46 18.23 -19.82
C GLU A 208 -6.87 17.71 -20.16
N HIS A 209 -7.87 18.28 -19.48
CA HIS A 209 -9.30 17.95 -19.63
C HIS A 209 -9.78 16.58 -19.12
N ARG A 210 -8.93 15.80 -18.44
CA ARG A 210 -9.36 14.54 -17.82
C ARG A 210 -9.72 14.72 -16.36
N THR A 211 -10.76 14.01 -15.91
CA THR A 211 -11.09 13.92 -14.50
C THR A 211 -9.99 13.14 -13.76
N PRO A 212 -9.32 13.75 -12.76
CA PRO A 212 -8.35 13.03 -11.95
C PRO A 212 -9.07 12.09 -10.96
N TYR A 213 -8.48 10.93 -10.76
CA TYR A 213 -8.86 9.97 -9.72
C TYR A 213 -7.71 9.87 -8.73
N GLU A 214 -8.04 9.77 -7.44
CA GLU A 214 -7.05 9.68 -6.35
C GLU A 214 -7.12 8.29 -5.72
N PRO A 215 -6.43 7.28 -6.29
CA PRO A 215 -6.51 5.92 -5.78
C PRO A 215 -5.83 5.77 -4.42
N TYR A 216 -4.90 6.64 -4.05
CA TYR A 216 -4.30 6.67 -2.72
C TYR A 216 -4.77 7.91 -1.95
N LYS A 217 -5.45 7.68 -0.82
CA LYS A 217 -5.89 8.75 0.09
C LYS A 217 -5.42 8.41 1.51
N GLU A 218 -4.76 9.38 2.15
CA GLU A 218 -4.33 9.24 3.55
C GLU A 218 -5.52 8.86 4.45
N GLY A 219 -5.28 7.95 5.40
CA GLY A 219 -6.30 7.39 6.29
C GLY A 219 -7.21 6.32 5.66
N ALA A 220 -7.40 6.32 4.33
CA ALA A 220 -8.16 5.27 3.64
C ALA A 220 -7.32 4.02 3.37
N CYS A 221 -6.00 4.20 3.25
CA CYS A 221 -5.03 3.15 2.95
C CYS A 221 -4.28 2.64 4.17
N ASP A 222 -4.82 2.95 5.33
CA ASP A 222 -4.17 2.70 6.59
C ASP A 222 -4.54 1.31 7.10
N TRP A 223 -4.06 0.26 6.44
CA TRP A 223 -4.03 -1.09 7.02
C TRP A 223 -2.87 -1.24 8.01
N ASP A 224 -1.86 -0.36 7.92
CA ASP A 224 -0.75 -0.33 8.87
C ASP A 224 -1.17 0.32 10.22
N ASN A 225 -2.12 1.28 10.25
CA ASN A 225 -2.65 1.85 11.50
C ASN A 225 -4.12 1.53 11.85
N ASN A 226 -4.97 1.04 10.94
CA ASN A 226 -6.24 0.44 11.37
C ASN A 226 -5.97 -0.93 11.96
N ALA A 227 -5.81 -0.98 13.28
CA ALA A 227 -6.69 -1.70 14.21
C ALA A 227 -7.10 -3.16 13.87
N TYR A 228 -6.39 -3.82 12.96
CA TYR A 228 -6.25 -5.27 12.88
C TYR A 228 -4.87 -5.58 13.49
N VAL A 229 -4.87 -5.61 14.82
CA VAL A 229 -3.83 -6.25 15.65
C VAL A 229 -2.49 -5.50 15.72
N LYS A 230 -2.52 -4.26 16.19
CA LYS A 230 -1.63 -3.89 17.30
C LYS A 230 -2.39 -4.15 18.60
N HIS A 231 -2.72 -5.43 18.85
CA HIS A 231 -3.11 -5.81 20.21
C HIS A 231 -1.85 -5.63 21.06
N GLU A 232 -1.79 -4.54 21.82
CA GLU A 232 -1.26 -4.71 23.17
C GLU A 232 -1.98 -5.93 23.74
N PHE A 233 -1.20 -6.96 24.05
CA PHE A 233 -1.55 -8.38 23.95
C PHE A 233 -2.79 -8.83 24.77
N PHE A 234 -3.48 -7.91 25.46
CA PHE A 234 -4.54 -8.17 26.41
C PHE A 234 -5.57 -7.05 26.63
N ASP A 235 -5.61 -5.96 25.85
CA ASP A 235 -6.39 -4.77 26.26
C ASP A 235 -7.79 -4.62 25.65
N THR A 236 -8.33 -5.66 24.99
CA THR A 236 -9.71 -5.59 24.48
C THR A 236 -10.52 -6.84 24.83
N ASP A 237 -11.76 -6.62 25.29
CA ASP A 237 -12.82 -7.63 25.52
C ASP A 237 -13.24 -8.38 24.23
N ASN A 238 -12.72 -7.94 23.09
CA ASN A 238 -12.86 -8.60 21.80
C ASN A 238 -11.77 -9.67 21.69
N GLY A 239 -12.15 -10.92 21.95
CA GLY A 239 -11.26 -12.05 22.01
C GLY A 239 -10.12 -12.15 20.98
N ILE A 240 -9.01 -12.75 21.40
CA ILE A 240 -7.80 -13.03 20.61
C ILE A 240 -8.09 -14.12 19.56
N LEU A 241 -8.08 -13.75 18.28
CA LEU A 241 -8.07 -14.71 17.16
C LEU A 241 -6.62 -15.15 16.88
N LEU A 242 -6.27 -16.39 17.24
CA LEU A 242 -4.94 -16.94 16.95
C LEU A 242 -4.97 -17.67 15.61
N TYR A 243 -4.49 -17.01 14.56
CA TYR A 243 -4.53 -17.57 13.20
C TYR A 243 -3.37 -18.53 12.90
N MET A 244 -2.30 -18.54 13.70
CA MET A 244 -1.14 -19.41 13.49
C MET A 244 -0.51 -19.83 14.81
N ARG A 245 -0.18 -21.12 14.95
CA ARG A 245 0.56 -21.70 16.09
C ARG A 245 1.86 -22.29 15.58
N SER A 246 2.96 -22.13 16.33
CA SER A 246 4.26 -22.76 16.02
C SER A 246 4.32 -24.25 16.38
N TYR A 247 3.31 -24.79 17.07
CA TYR A 247 3.18 -26.20 17.40
C TYR A 247 1.73 -26.64 17.23
N SER A 248 1.47 -27.61 16.33
CA SER A 248 0.15 -28.24 16.23
C SER A 248 0.07 -29.33 17.30
N ARG A 249 -0.91 -29.19 18.20
CA ARG A 249 -1.32 -30.27 19.09
C ARG A 249 -2.63 -30.77 18.51
N LYS A 250 -2.59 -31.93 17.86
CA LYS A 250 -3.80 -32.57 17.31
C LYS A 250 -4.85 -32.71 18.40
N ILE A 251 -6.07 -32.32 18.10
CA ILE A 251 -7.25 -32.57 18.93
C ILE A 251 -8.04 -33.63 18.18
N GLU A 252 -8.25 -34.79 18.81
CA GLU A 252 -8.90 -35.95 18.16
C GLU A 252 -8.28 -36.29 16.79
N ASP A 253 -6.93 -36.36 16.75
CA ASP A 253 -6.12 -36.69 15.56
C ASP A 253 -6.17 -35.69 14.39
N SER A 254 -6.88 -34.56 14.54
CA SER A 254 -6.99 -33.51 13.54
C SER A 254 -6.37 -32.18 13.99
N ASP A 255 -5.86 -31.41 13.02
CA ASP A 255 -5.41 -30.05 13.29
C ASP A 255 -6.61 -29.09 13.26
N PRO A 256 -6.78 -28.24 14.28
CA PRO A 256 -7.86 -27.27 14.29
C PRO A 256 -7.67 -26.25 13.16
N VAL A 257 -8.75 -25.99 12.42
CA VAL A 257 -8.79 -25.07 11.27
C VAL A 257 -8.84 -23.62 11.75
N CYS A 258 -9.64 -23.38 12.79
CA CYS A 258 -9.76 -22.05 13.40
C CYS A 258 -9.71 -22.18 14.92
N VAL A 259 -8.98 -21.25 15.55
CA VAL A 259 -8.97 -21.09 17.00
C VAL A 259 -9.38 -19.66 17.34
N TYR A 260 -10.48 -19.57 18.05
CA TYR A 260 -10.97 -18.32 18.60
C TYR A 260 -10.73 -18.35 20.11
N SER A 261 -9.99 -17.38 20.65
CA SER A 261 -9.87 -17.19 22.10
C SER A 261 -10.64 -15.93 22.49
N ASN A 262 -11.26 -15.90 23.65
CA ASN A 262 -11.95 -14.73 24.18
C ASN A 262 -11.57 -14.53 25.65
N VAL A 263 -10.93 -13.41 25.96
CA VAL A 263 -10.53 -13.09 27.34
C VAL A 263 -11.81 -12.75 28.12
N LYS A 264 -12.13 -13.55 29.12
CA LYS A 264 -13.33 -13.33 29.96
C LYS A 264 -13.01 -12.46 31.18
N SER A 265 -11.81 -12.57 31.72
CA SER A 265 -11.34 -11.68 32.78
C SER A 265 -9.81 -11.68 32.85
N LYS A 266 -9.22 -10.57 33.28
CA LYS A 266 -7.79 -10.45 33.50
C LYS A 266 -7.50 -9.62 34.74
N ASN A 267 -6.51 -10.03 35.51
CA ASN A 267 -5.85 -9.21 36.53
C ASN A 267 -4.32 -9.36 36.42
N GLU A 268 -3.57 -8.77 37.35
CA GLU A 268 -2.09 -8.75 37.31
C GLU A 268 -1.43 -10.13 37.31
N SER A 269 -2.09 -11.14 37.86
CA SER A 269 -1.53 -12.49 38.05
C SER A 269 -2.34 -13.59 37.36
N HIS A 270 -3.52 -13.29 36.82
CA HIS A 270 -4.42 -14.29 36.28
C HIS A 270 -5.09 -13.81 34.98
N ILE A 271 -5.20 -14.70 34.02
CA ILE A 271 -5.92 -14.49 32.76
C ILE A 271 -6.89 -15.66 32.59
N ARG A 272 -8.19 -15.36 32.51
CA ARG A 272 -9.22 -16.35 32.18
C ARG A 272 -9.65 -16.10 30.75
N LEU A 273 -9.54 -17.12 29.91
CA LEU A 273 -9.98 -17.04 28.53
C LEU A 273 -10.80 -18.26 28.12
N TYR A 274 -11.72 -18.06 27.21
CA TYR A 274 -12.53 -19.07 26.57
C TYR A 274 -11.93 -19.36 25.20
N GLN A 275 -11.61 -20.62 24.91
CA GLN A 275 -11.11 -21.01 23.60
C GLN A 275 -12.10 -21.90 22.88
N ARG A 276 -12.34 -21.60 21.61
CA ARG A 276 -13.18 -22.34 20.69
C ARG A 276 -12.34 -22.81 19.51
N TYR A 277 -12.46 -24.09 19.21
CA TYR A 277 -11.77 -24.80 18.16
C TYR A 277 -12.79 -25.24 17.12
N SER A 278 -12.51 -24.97 15.85
CA SER A 278 -13.29 -25.50 14.74
C SER A 278 -12.42 -26.46 13.95
N TYR A 279 -12.94 -27.64 13.65
CA TYR A 279 -12.23 -28.68 12.92
C TYR A 279 -13.08 -29.20 11.76
N HIS A 280 -12.40 -29.68 10.73
CA HIS A 280 -13.03 -30.38 9.62
C HIS A 280 -13.00 -31.88 9.89
N TYR A 281 -14.16 -32.49 10.06
CA TYR A 281 -14.28 -33.95 10.12
C TYR A 281 -14.93 -34.45 8.84
N GLY A 282 -14.20 -35.28 8.07
CA GLY A 282 -14.75 -36.03 6.93
C GLY A 282 -15.36 -35.20 5.80
N GLY A 283 -14.85 -33.98 5.55
CA GLY A 283 -15.22 -33.17 4.37
C GLY A 283 -16.56 -32.42 4.42
N TYR A 284 -17.44 -32.70 5.39
CA TYR A 284 -18.79 -32.08 5.41
C TYR A 284 -19.28 -31.58 6.77
N HIS A 285 -18.63 -31.92 7.89
CA HIS A 285 -19.06 -31.44 9.21
C HIS A 285 -17.98 -30.58 9.89
N HIS A 286 -18.38 -29.35 10.25
CA HIS A 286 -17.63 -28.48 11.14
C HIS A 286 -17.91 -28.92 12.57
N GLY A 287 -17.03 -29.74 13.12
CA GLY A 287 -17.05 -30.00 14.54
C GLY A 287 -16.52 -28.79 15.31
N CYS A 288 -17.01 -28.60 16.53
CA CYS A 288 -16.62 -27.48 17.35
C CYS A 288 -16.48 -27.90 18.81
N LEU A 289 -15.31 -27.60 19.38
CA LEU A 289 -14.93 -27.90 20.76
C LEU A 289 -14.57 -26.60 21.46
N ALA A 290 -14.91 -26.50 22.74
CA ALA A 290 -14.57 -25.34 23.53
C ALA A 290 -14.14 -25.69 24.95
N TYR A 291 -13.28 -24.84 25.51
CA TYR A 291 -12.80 -24.95 26.88
C TYR A 291 -12.45 -23.60 27.48
N GLY A 292 -12.57 -23.49 28.80
CA GLY A 292 -11.94 -22.42 29.57
C GLY A 292 -10.46 -22.73 29.77
N VAL A 293 -9.62 -21.71 29.65
CA VAL A 293 -8.20 -21.77 30.03
C VAL A 293 -7.92 -20.68 31.04
N TYR A 294 -7.23 -21.08 32.10
CA TYR A 294 -6.76 -20.23 33.16
C TYR A 294 -5.24 -20.17 33.07
N TYR A 295 -4.70 -18.97 32.88
CA TYR A 295 -3.27 -18.72 32.97
C TYR A 295 -2.97 -18.03 34.29
N LYS A 296 -2.02 -18.57 35.05
CA LYS A 296 -1.41 -17.90 36.19
C LYS A 296 -0.06 -17.36 35.75
N ALA A 297 0.10 -16.04 35.81
CA ALA A 297 1.35 -15.37 35.54
C ALA A 297 2.15 -15.24 36.84
N SER A 298 3.39 -15.72 36.84
CA SER A 298 4.33 -15.55 37.94
C SER A 298 5.64 -14.96 37.43
N LYS A 299 6.32 -14.18 38.29
CA LYS A 299 7.66 -13.68 37.97
C LYS A 299 8.65 -14.83 38.07
N GLN A 300 9.40 -15.07 37.00
CA GLN A 300 10.54 -15.97 37.07
C GLN A 300 11.79 -15.22 37.57
N PRO A 301 12.55 -15.78 38.53
CA PRO A 301 13.85 -15.23 38.89
C PRO A 301 14.85 -15.47 37.75
N GLY A 302 15.42 -14.40 37.18
CA GLY A 302 16.38 -14.48 36.07
C GLY A 302 16.53 -13.17 35.30
N MET A 303 17.53 -13.08 34.40
CA MET A 303 17.90 -11.84 33.69
C MET A 303 16.84 -11.34 32.68
N ASP A 304 15.95 -12.20 32.19
CA ASP A 304 15.08 -11.84 31.07
C ASP A 304 13.68 -11.32 31.48
N ASN A 305 13.36 -11.25 32.79
CA ASN A 305 12.10 -10.72 33.34
C ASN A 305 10.78 -11.22 32.69
N ALA A 306 10.84 -12.24 31.83
CA ALA A 306 9.66 -12.76 31.15
C ALA A 306 8.77 -13.48 32.16
N PRO A 307 7.45 -13.23 32.16
CA PRO A 307 6.53 -13.91 33.06
C PRO A 307 6.42 -15.40 32.70
N LEU A 308 6.47 -16.26 33.70
CA LEU A 308 6.09 -17.66 33.55
C LEU A 308 4.57 -17.75 33.53
N LEU A 309 4.02 -18.37 32.48
CA LEU A 309 2.58 -18.60 32.34
C LEU A 309 2.28 -20.08 32.58
N GLU A 310 1.64 -20.40 33.70
CA GLU A 310 1.11 -21.73 33.97
C GLU A 310 -0.33 -21.82 33.49
N ALA A 311 -0.62 -22.74 32.57
CA ALA A 311 -1.95 -22.91 32.00
C ALA A 311 -2.67 -24.13 32.58
N LYS A 312 -3.92 -23.96 33.02
CA LYS A 312 -4.86 -25.06 33.30
C LYS A 312 -6.09 -24.95 32.41
N LYS A 313 -6.53 -26.07 31.84
CA LYS A 313 -7.74 -26.16 30.98
C LYS A 313 -8.90 -26.79 31.74
N THR A 314 -10.13 -26.37 31.44
CA THR A 314 -11.35 -27.05 31.92
C THR A 314 -11.56 -28.38 31.21
N LYS A 315 -12.51 -29.18 31.69
CA LYS A 315 -13.04 -30.31 30.92
C LYS A 315 -13.64 -29.80 29.60
N GLU A 316 -13.42 -30.58 28.56
CA GLU A 316 -13.83 -30.33 27.18
C GLU A 316 -15.36 -30.42 27.02
N ARG A 317 -15.94 -29.55 26.19
CA ARG A 317 -17.37 -29.61 25.81
C ARG A 317 -17.58 -29.30 24.33
N ILE A 318 -18.63 -29.90 23.76
CA ILE A 318 -19.10 -29.64 22.40
C ILE A 318 -19.75 -28.24 22.33
N CYS A 319 -19.53 -27.49 21.26
CA CYS A 319 -19.92 -26.07 21.19
C CYS A 319 -21.43 -25.79 21.33
N SER A 320 -22.30 -26.73 20.97
CA SER A 320 -23.75 -26.62 21.19
C SER A 320 -24.09 -26.54 22.70
N GLU A 321 -23.24 -27.09 23.56
CA GLU A 321 -23.31 -26.93 25.02
C GLU A 321 -22.43 -25.79 25.54
N ALA A 322 -21.45 -25.32 24.76
CA ALA A 322 -20.51 -24.28 25.19
C ALA A 322 -21.13 -22.87 25.27
N ALA A 323 -22.28 -22.63 24.63
CA ALA A 323 -23.09 -21.44 24.89
C ALA A 323 -23.55 -21.37 26.36
N ARG A 324 -23.64 -22.51 27.06
CA ARG A 324 -23.77 -22.51 28.52
C ARG A 324 -22.48 -22.13 29.23
N ILE A 325 -21.28 -22.45 28.73
CA ILE A 325 -20.01 -22.05 29.37
C ILE A 325 -19.84 -20.52 29.37
N GLU A 326 -20.27 -19.83 28.31
CA GLU A 326 -20.21 -18.36 28.26
C GLU A 326 -21.14 -17.67 29.27
N ASN A 327 -22.23 -18.32 29.68
CA ASN A 327 -23.24 -17.78 30.60
C ASN A 327 -23.31 -18.50 31.97
N SER A 328 -22.60 -19.61 32.14
CA SER A 328 -22.71 -20.43 33.33
C SER A 328 -21.73 -19.95 34.40
N LYS A 329 -22.25 -19.87 35.62
CA LYS A 329 -21.51 -19.89 36.89
C LYS A 329 -20.38 -20.95 36.99
N GLY A 330 -20.25 -21.87 36.04
CA GLY A 330 -19.23 -22.95 36.05
C GLY A 330 -17.77 -22.49 35.95
N LEU A 331 -17.50 -21.21 35.66
CA LEU A 331 -16.16 -20.62 35.80
C LEU A 331 -15.84 -20.16 37.24
N ASN A 332 -16.87 -19.96 38.08
CA ASN A 332 -16.74 -19.55 39.49
C ASN A 332 -16.54 -20.75 40.43
N ASP A 333 -16.99 -21.95 40.02
CA ASP A 333 -16.82 -23.19 40.79
C ASP A 333 -15.34 -23.65 40.92
N PHE A 334 -14.39 -22.89 40.36
CA PHE A 334 -12.94 -23.18 40.40
C PHE A 334 -12.18 -22.40 41.48
N GLU A 335 -12.81 -21.46 42.19
CA GLU A 335 -12.16 -20.74 43.30
C GLU A 335 -11.97 -21.62 44.55
N GLU A 336 -12.68 -22.75 44.67
CA GLU A 336 -12.58 -23.64 45.84
C GLU A 336 -11.47 -24.71 45.74
N GLY A 337 -10.69 -24.74 44.64
CA GLY A 337 -9.69 -25.78 44.37
C GLY A 337 -8.23 -25.31 44.29
N TYR A 338 -7.91 -24.13 44.81
CA TYR A 338 -6.57 -23.53 44.75
C TYR A 338 -6.06 -23.03 46.09
#